data_AF-A0A1E7HUV5-F1
#
_entry.id   AF-A0A1E7HUV5-F1
#
_cell.length_a   1.000
_cell.length_b   1.000
_cell.length_c   1.000
_cell.angle_alpha   90.00
_cell.angle_beta   90.00
_cell.angle_gamma   90.00
#
_symmetry.space_group_name_H-M   'P 1'
#
loop_
_entity.id
_entity.type
_entity.pdbx_description
1 polymer ?
#
loop_
_entity_poly.entity_id
_entity_poly.type
_entity_poly.pdbx_seq_one_letter_code
_entity_poly.pdbx_strand_id
1 'polypeptide(L)' 'MRVNVKIFVTGSNASLLSSEISTALTGRNRQIVTWPFSLREFLTMKRVIIDAKSLYKRQKKVEIKRLFREYLE' A
#
# COMPACT_ATOMS: atom_id res chain seq x y z
N MET A 1 4.06 40.58 4.44
CA MET A 1 3.14 39.43 4.22
C MET A 1 3.93 38.14 4.22
N ARG A 2 3.61 37.15 5.05
CA ARG A 2 4.21 35.81 4.95
C ARG A 2 3.33 34.97 4.03
N VAL A 3 3.87 34.52 2.90
CA VAL A 3 3.16 33.63 1.97
C VAL A 3 3.23 32.21 2.53
N ASN A 4 2.08 31.59 2.76
CA ASN A 4 2.01 30.19 3.19
C ASN A 4 1.89 29.29 1.96
N VAL A 5 2.96 28.59 1.60
CA VAL A 5 3.00 27.69 0.45
C VAL A 5 3.14 26.25 0.94
N LYS A 6 2.30 25.35 0.42
CA LYS A 6 2.39 23.90 0.67
C LYS A 6 3.07 23.24 -0.53
N ILE A 7 4.14 22.49 -0.26
CA ILE A 7 4.94 21.80 -1.29
C ILE A 7 4.77 20.29 -1.06
N PHE A 8 4.51 19.56 -2.15
CA PHE A 8 4.39 18.11 -2.15
C PHE A 8 5.44 17.53 -3.10
N VAL A 9 6.23 16.58 -2.61
CA VAL A 9 7.26 15.89 -3.39
C VAL A 9 6.92 14.41 -3.36
N THR A 10 6.79 13.79 -4.53
CA THR A 10 6.50 12.36 -4.68
C THR A 10 7.66 11.69 -5.43
N GLY A 11 7.99 10.45 -5.06
CA GLY A 11 8.95 9.65 -5.79
C GLY A 11 8.57 8.18 -5.73
N SER A 12 8.89 7.43 -6.78
CA SER A 12 8.64 5.98 -6.87
C SER A 12 9.48 5.16 -5.88
N ASN A 13 10.57 5.75 -5.35
CA ASN A 13 11.36 5.19 -4.28
C ASN A 13 11.43 6.15 -3.08
N ALA A 14 10.54 5.94 -2.11
CA ALA A 14 10.43 6.77 -0.91
C ALA A 14 11.66 6.69 0.02
N SER A 15 12.53 5.69 -0.14
CA SER A 15 13.74 5.54 0.69
C SER A 15 14.86 6.51 0.30
N LEU A 16 14.92 6.96 -0.96
CA LEU A 16 15.90 7.95 -1.43
C LEU A 16 15.58 9.38 -0.98
N LEU A 17 14.33 9.65 -0.61
CA LEU A 17 13.86 11.00 -0.26
C LEU A 17 13.83 11.26 1.25
N SER A 18 13.99 10.24 2.11
CA SER A 18 13.56 10.36 3.52
C SER A 18 14.61 10.93 4.47
N SER A 19 15.89 10.57 4.34
CA SER A 19 16.93 10.96 5.31
C SER A 19 17.49 12.36 5.04
N GLU A 20 17.88 12.66 3.80
CA GLU A 20 18.53 13.92 3.42
C GLU A 20 17.57 15.11 3.45
N ILE A 21 16.35 14.96 2.93
CA ILE A 21 15.34 16.03 2.87
C ILE A 21 14.78 16.34 4.25
N SER A 22 14.60 15.33 5.11
CA SER A 22 14.06 15.56 6.46
C SER A 22 15.04 16.36 7.33
N THR A 23 16.33 16.09 7.17
CA THR A 23 17.42 16.83 7.82
C THR A 23 17.47 18.28 7.36
N ALA A 24 17.41 18.52 6.03
CA ALA A 24 17.42 19.86 5.45
C ALA A 24 16.21 20.71 5.89
N LEU A 25 15.04 20.10 6.07
CA LEU A 25 13.83 20.79 6.49
C LEU A 25 13.70 20.95 8.01
N THR A 26 14.69 20.51 8.79
CA THR A 26 14.73 20.64 10.26
C THR A 26 13.45 20.11 10.94
N GLY A 27 12.89 19.02 10.41
CA GLY A 27 11.63 18.44 10.89
C GLY A 27 10.34 19.16 10.48
N ARG A 28 10.39 20.19 9.63
CA ARG A 28 9.19 20.85 9.05
C ARG A 28 8.59 20.09 7.85
N ASN A 29 8.57 18.76 7.94
CA ASN A 29 8.04 17.89 6.89
C ASN A 29 7.13 16.81 7.49
N ARG A 30 6.17 16.33 6.69
CA ARG A 30 5.34 15.18 7.01
C ARG A 30 5.58 14.11 5.95
N GLN A 31 6.20 13.00 6.36
CA GLN A 31 6.41 11.86 5.47
C GLN A 31 5.15 11.01 5.44
N ILE A 32 4.67 10.73 4.23
CA ILE A 32 3.58 9.78 3.98
C ILE A 32 4.20 8.61 3.24
N VAL A 33 4.12 7.41 3.82
CA VAL A 33 4.63 6.18 3.21
C VAL A 33 3.46 5.41 2.64
N THR A 34 3.53 5.10 1.35
CA THR A 34 2.56 4.26 0.66
C THR A 34 3.13 2.86 0.49
N TRP A 35 2.40 1.86 0.96
CA TRP A 35 2.73 0.46 0.78
C TRP A 35 1.93 -0.12 -0.40
N PRO A 36 2.40 -1.21 -1.03
CA PRO A 36 1.56 -2.00 -1.92
C PRO A 36 0.29 -2.47 -1.21
N PHE A 37 -0.73 -2.83 -1.99
CA PHE A 37 -1.96 -3.39 -1.44
C PHE A 37 -1.66 -4.60 -0.55
N SER A 38 -2.40 -4.70 0.54
CA SER A 38 -2.55 -5.96 1.27
C SER A 38 -3.32 -6.98 0.43
N LEU A 39 -3.18 -8.27 0.76
CA LEU A 39 -3.97 -9.33 0.11
C LEU A 39 -5.49 -9.02 0.15
N ARG A 40 -5.98 -8.43 1.23
CA ARG A 40 -7.40 -8.05 1.37
C ARG A 40 -7.80 -6.98 0.35
N GLU A 41 -6.97 -5.94 0.19
CA GLU A 41 -7.22 -4.87 -0.78
C GLU A 41 -7.10 -5.40 -2.21
N PHE A 42 -6.13 -6.27 -2.49
CA PHE A 42 -6.02 -6.98 -3.76
C PHE A 42 -7.29 -7.77 -4.10
N LEU A 43 -7.82 -8.55 -3.15
CA LEU A 43 -9.05 -9.31 -3.34
C LEU A 43 -10.27 -8.39 -3.54
N THR A 44 -10.32 -7.26 -2.83
CA THR A 44 -11.38 -6.26 -2.97
C THR A 44 -11.34 -5.61 -4.35
N MET A 45 -10.15 -5.25 -4.84
CA MET A 45 -9.93 -4.75 -6.20
C MET A 45 -10.39 -5.77 -7.26
N LYS A 46 -10.12 -7.06 -7.03
CA LYS A 46 -10.58 -8.17 -7.89
C LYS A 46 -12.07 -8.50 -7.72
N ARG A 47 -12.80 -7.79 -6.85
CA ARG A 47 -14.21 -8.03 -6.48
C ARG A 47 -14.48 -9.44 -5.96
N VAL A 48 -13.50 -10.05 -5.29
CA VAL A 48 -13.61 -11.37 -4.68
C VAL A 48 -13.98 -11.22 -3.21
N ILE A 49 -15.13 -11.76 -2.82
CA ILE A 49 -15.57 -11.81 -1.42
C ILE A 49 -15.19 -13.18 -0.86
N ILE A 50 -14.29 -13.21 0.12
CA ILE A 50 -13.96 -14.41 0.90
C ILE A 50 -14.63 -14.29 2.27
N ASP A 51 -15.56 -15.19 2.55
CA ASP A 51 -16.12 -15.36 3.89
C ASP A 51 -15.48 -16.56 4.60
N ALA A 52 -15.59 -16.64 5.93
CA ALA A 52 -15.03 -17.75 6.70
C ALA A 52 -15.55 -19.11 6.22
N LYS A 53 -16.80 -19.18 5.71
CA LYS A 53 -17.37 -20.42 5.20
C LYS A 53 -16.77 -20.86 3.87
N SER A 54 -16.20 -19.93 3.09
CA SER A 54 -15.45 -20.24 1.86
C SER A 54 -14.20 -21.08 2.14
N LEU A 55 -13.62 -21.05 3.35
CA LEU A 55 -12.45 -21.86 3.69
C LEU A 55 -12.76 -23.36 3.83
N TYR A 56 -14.01 -23.70 4.16
CA TYR A 56 -14.45 -25.10 4.31
C TYR A 56 -14.87 -25.74 2.99
N LYS A 57 -15.14 -24.93 1.95
CA LYS A 57 -15.47 -25.43 0.61
C LYS A 57 -14.19 -25.71 -0.16
N ARG A 58 -13.96 -26.98 -0.52
CA ARG A 58 -12.76 -27.42 -1.28
C ARG A 58 -12.49 -26.57 -2.53
N GLN A 59 -13.54 -26.28 -3.32
CA GLN A 59 -13.42 -25.48 -4.54
C GLN A 59 -12.94 -24.05 -4.27
N LYS A 60 -13.50 -23.40 -3.24
CA LYS A 60 -13.12 -22.04 -2.83
C LYS A 60 -11.70 -22.00 -2.28
N LYS A 61 -11.26 -23.03 -1.55
CA LYS A 61 -9.88 -23.13 -1.06
C LYS A 61 -8.85 -23.15 -2.19
N VAL A 62 -9.15 -23.81 -3.31
CA VAL A 62 -8.28 -23.81 -4.50
C VAL A 62 -8.23 -22.42 -5.14
N GLU A 63 -9.38 -21.76 -5.28
CA GLU A 63 -9.48 -20.40 -5.81
C GLU A 63 -8.66 -19.39 -4.97
N ILE A 64 -8.77 -19.48 -3.64
CA ILE A 64 -8.02 -18.61 -2.72
C ILE A 64 -6.51 -18.84 -2.84
N LYS A 65 -6.06 -20.10 -2.98
CA LYS A 65 -4.64 -20.41 -3.20
C LYS A 65 -4.13 -19.84 -4.52
N ARG A 66 -4.94 -19.86 -5.58
CA ARG A 66 -4.60 -19.26 -6.87
C ARG A 66 -4.44 -17.74 -6.75
N LEU A 67 -5.42 -17.07 -6.12
CA LEU A 67 -5.40 -15.62 -5.89
C LEU A 67 -4.25 -15.19 -4.99
N PHE A 68 -3.90 -16.00 -4.00
CA PHE A 68 -2.74 -15.72 -3.15
C PHE A 68 -1.42 -15.83 -3.91
N ARG A 69 -1.30 -16.79 -4.83
CA ARG A 69 -0.13 -16.88 -5.71
C ARG A 69 -0.03 -15.67 -6.64
N GLU A 70 -1.14 -15.29 -7.26
CA GLU A 70 -1.25 -14.09 -8.11
C GLU A 70 -0.91 -12.79 -7.36
N TYR A 71 -1.11 -12.75 -6.04
CA TYR A 71 -0.73 -11.62 -5.20
C TYR A 71 0.77 -11.56 -4.88
N LEU A 72 1.46 -12.71 -4.89
CA LEU A 72 2.89 -12.81 -4.56
C LEU A 72 3.80 -12.67 -5.78
N GLU A 73 3.26 -12.84 -6.99
CA GLU A 73 3.92 -12.58 -8.26
C GLU A 73 3.90 -11.07 -8.57
#